data_AF-A0A7Y2G1G9-F1
#
_entry.id   AF-A0A7Y2G1G9-F1
#
_cell.length_a   1.000
_cell.length_b   1.000
_cell.length_c   1.000
_cell.angle_alpha   90.00
_cell.angle_beta   90.00
_cell.angle_gamma   90.00
#
_symmetry.space_group_name_H-M   'P 1'
#
loop_
_entity.id
_entity.type
_entity.pdbx_description
1 polymer ?
#
loop_
_entity_poly.entity_id
_entity_poly.type
_entity_poly.pdbx_seq_one_letter_code
_entity_poly.pdbx_strand_id
1 'polypeptide(L)'
;MVDGGFVANNPTLFAITDALGPLGIAPDDIRVLSLGTGNFPSKMRLASRVSSRISSVQTFMTLLKTGSNTVEELRGLIFGDVQTIRIDDVFADEAYRTDFVEANPAKLKKIFQLGRKSFEGREQELRKFFEVRA
;
A
#
# COMPACT_ATOMS: atom_id res chain seq x y z
N MET A 1 3.79 12.37 19.19
CA MET A 1 4.15 11.78 17.88
C MET A 1 2.87 11.72 17.06
N VAL A 2 2.85 12.37 15.90
CA VAL A 2 1.77 12.25 14.92
C VAL A 2 2.02 10.98 14.12
N ASP A 3 0.98 10.28 13.67
CA ASP A 3 1.08 9.03 12.91
C ASP A 3 2.10 9.17 11.76
N GLY A 4 2.96 8.17 11.57
CA GLY A 4 3.96 8.14 10.50
C GLY A 4 3.35 8.27 9.11
N GLY A 5 2.06 7.96 8.94
CA GLY A 5 1.30 8.27 7.73
C GLY A 5 1.20 9.77 7.38
N PHE A 6 1.52 10.67 8.32
CA PHE A 6 1.58 12.13 8.11
C PHE A 6 2.88 12.59 7.44
N VAL A 7 4.01 11.90 7.68
CA VAL A 7 5.35 12.31 7.19
C VAL A 7 5.90 11.35 6.13
N ALA A 8 5.47 10.08 6.15
CA ALA A 8 6.03 9.00 5.35
C ALA A 8 4.93 8.23 4.61
N ASN A 9 4.08 8.92 3.85
CA ASN A 9 3.06 8.26 3.02
C ASN A 9 3.64 7.54 1.78
N ASN A 10 4.98 7.46 1.68
CA ASN A 10 5.67 6.54 0.79
C ASN A 10 6.96 6.01 1.47
N PRO A 11 6.84 4.99 2.34
CA PRO A 11 8.01 4.40 3.00
C PRO A 11 8.98 3.75 2.01
N THR A 12 8.49 3.31 0.84
CA THR A 12 9.31 2.70 -0.22
C THR A 12 10.37 3.67 -0.75
N LEU A 13 9.96 4.92 -1.06
CA LEU A 13 10.85 5.93 -1.61
C LEU A 13 11.96 6.31 -0.63
N PHE A 14 11.60 6.52 0.64
CA PHE A 14 12.57 6.82 1.70
C PHE A 14 13.52 5.65 1.95
N ALA A 15 13.00 4.42 2.00
CA ALA A 15 13.82 3.24 2.19
C ALA A 15 14.87 3.05 1.07
N ILE A 16 14.49 3.29 -0.19
CA ILE A 16 15.44 3.25 -1.32
C ILE A 16 16.46 4.38 -1.21
N THR A 17 16.01 5.59 -0.84
CA THR A 17 16.91 6.75 -0.70
C THR A 17 17.95 6.52 0.40
N ASP A 18 17.55 5.94 1.53
CA ASP A 18 18.46 5.59 2.63
C ASP A 18 19.43 4.47 2.23
N ALA A 19 18.95 3.46 1.48
CA ALA A 19 19.79 2.37 0.99
C ALA A 19 20.88 2.85 0.01
N LEU A 20 20.51 3.71 -0.93
CA LEU A 20 21.43 4.24 -1.95
C LEU A 20 22.35 5.33 -1.40
N GLY A 21 21.83 6.20 -0.52
CA GLY A 21 22.55 7.35 -0.01
C GLY A 21 23.47 6.99 1.16
N PRO A 22 23.02 7.13 2.42
CA PRO A 22 23.85 6.94 3.60
C PRO A 22 24.40 5.52 3.76
N LEU A 23 23.70 4.49 3.25
CA LEU A 23 24.16 3.10 3.31
C LEU A 23 25.05 2.69 2.13
N GLY A 24 25.04 3.45 1.03
CA GLY A 24 25.91 3.24 -0.13
C GLY A 24 25.75 1.88 -0.82
N ILE A 25 24.57 1.25 -0.74
CA ILE A 25 24.29 -0.04 -1.38
C ILE A 25 24.08 0.20 -2.87
N ALA A 26 24.68 -0.63 -3.72
CA ALA A 26 24.49 -0.52 -5.17
C ALA A 26 23.03 -0.84 -5.55
N PRO A 27 22.44 -0.15 -6.56
CA PRO A 27 21.07 -0.42 -6.99
C PRO A 27 20.79 -1.89 -7.33
N ASP A 28 21.76 -2.57 -7.95
CA ASP A 28 21.66 -3.99 -8.34
C ASP A 28 21.56 -4.96 -7.16
N ASP A 29 22.05 -4.53 -5.99
CA ASP A 29 22.02 -5.29 -4.75
C ASP A 29 20.76 -5.02 -3.92
N ILE A 30 19.86 -4.15 -4.41
CA ILE A 30 18.62 -3.79 -3.74
C ILE A 30 17.44 -4.48 -4.42
N ARG A 31 16.67 -5.23 -3.63
CA ARG A 31 15.38 -5.81 -4.04
C ARG A 31 14.29 -5.33 -3.11
N VAL A 32 13.28 -4.67 -3.66
CA VAL A 32 12.20 -4.05 -2.88
C VAL A 32 10.90 -4.81 -3.07
N LEU A 33 10.26 -5.19 -1.97
CA LEU A 33 8.87 -5.63 -1.95
C LEU A 33 8.05 -4.57 -1.21
N SER A 34 7.21 -3.86 -1.95
CA SER A 34 6.29 -2.87 -1.41
C SER A 34 4.91 -3.48 -1.23
N LEU A 35 4.43 -3.52 0.01
CA LEU A 35 3.13 -4.11 0.37
C LEU A 35 2.10 -3.00 0.65
N GLY A 36 0.96 -3.09 -0.01
CA GLY A 36 -0.22 -2.29 0.25
C GLY A 36 -1.21 -3.00 1.17
N THR A 37 -2.19 -2.25 1.66
CA THR A 37 -3.29 -2.80 2.47
C THR A 37 -4.49 -3.21 1.61
N GLY A 38 -4.40 -3.08 0.29
CA GLY A 38 -5.47 -3.40 -0.65
C GLY A 38 -6.45 -2.26 -0.83
N ASN A 39 -6.99 -2.16 -2.03
CA ASN A 39 -7.93 -1.12 -2.42
C ASN A 39 -9.36 -1.66 -2.38
N PHE A 40 -10.12 -1.26 -1.36
CA PHE A 40 -11.51 -1.65 -1.16
C PHE A 40 -12.46 -0.50 -1.50
N PRO A 41 -13.66 -0.79 -2.03
CA PRO A 41 -14.70 0.22 -2.23
C PRO A 41 -15.02 0.86 -0.88
N SER A 42 -14.96 2.19 -0.84
CA SER A 42 -15.26 2.95 0.38
C SER A 42 -16.75 2.84 0.71
N LYS A 43 -17.10 2.94 2.00
CA LYS A 43 -18.50 3.20 2.37
C LYS A 43 -18.86 4.65 1.99
N MET A 44 -19.08 4.93 0.71
CA MET A 44 -19.74 6.16 0.27
C MET A 44 -21.15 6.19 0.89
N ARG A 45 -21.30 6.86 2.05
CA ARG A 45 -22.59 7.25 2.58
C ARG A 45 -23.01 8.50 1.83
N LEU A 46 -24.11 8.40 1.08
CA LEU A 46 -25.03 9.50 0.76
C LEU A 46 -25.64 10.17 2.03
N ALA A 47 -24.95 10.13 3.18
CA ALA A 47 -25.37 10.79 4.41
C ALA A 47 -24.82 12.22 4.42
N SER A 48 -25.25 13.01 3.45
CA SER A 48 -25.27 14.46 3.58
C SER A 48 -26.10 14.81 4.81
N ARG A 49 -25.44 15.31 5.87
CA ARG A 49 -25.89 16.42 6.76
C ARG A 49 -25.39 16.35 8.21
N VAL A 50 -24.70 15.30 8.66
CA VAL A 50 -24.24 15.26 10.06
C VAL A 50 -22.78 14.84 10.16
N SER A 51 -21.97 15.72 10.76
CA SER A 51 -20.57 15.56 11.18
C SER A 51 -19.50 16.09 10.21
N SER A 52 -19.17 17.36 10.38
CA SER A 52 -18.01 18.04 9.76
C SER A 52 -16.65 17.40 10.12
N ARG A 53 -16.58 16.54 11.15
CA ARG A 53 -15.35 15.83 11.55
C ARG A 53 -15.10 14.52 10.81
N ILE A 54 -16.14 13.86 10.28
CA ILE A 54 -15.99 12.59 9.55
C ILE A 54 -15.59 12.87 8.09
N SER A 55 -16.10 13.97 7.52
CA SER A 55 -15.79 14.39 6.14
C SER A 55 -14.32 14.77 5.94
N SER A 56 -13.69 15.44 6.91
CA SER A 56 -12.27 15.84 6.83
C SER A 56 -11.33 14.62 6.90
N VAL A 57 -11.60 13.66 7.78
CA VAL A 57 -10.82 12.40 7.85
C VAL A 57 -10.98 11.61 6.56
N GLN A 58 -12.18 11.55 5.98
CA GLN A 58 -12.41 10.80 4.75
C GLN A 58 -11.77 11.46 3.53
N THR A 59 -11.82 12.79 3.42
CA THR A 59 -11.09 13.56 2.41
C THR A 59 -9.58 13.40 2.59
N PHE A 60 -9.07 13.47 3.82
CA PHE A 60 -7.68 13.21 4.15
C PHE A 60 -7.25 11.79 3.75
N MET A 61 -8.03 10.78 4.09
CA MET A 61 -7.77 9.39 3.68
C MET A 61 -7.80 9.20 2.16
N THR A 62 -8.67 9.93 1.46
CA THR A 62 -8.73 9.90 0.00
C THR A 62 -7.51 10.58 -0.61
N LEU A 63 -7.09 11.73 -0.06
CA LEU A 63 -5.86 12.42 -0.45
C LEU A 63 -4.61 11.58 -0.19
N LEU A 64 -4.53 10.89 0.96
CA LEU A 64 -3.44 9.98 1.28
C LEU A 64 -3.38 8.82 0.28
N LYS A 65 -4.52 8.18 -0.01
CA LYS A 65 -4.59 7.07 -0.98
C LYS A 65 -4.20 7.50 -2.40
N THR A 66 -4.72 8.63 -2.87
CA THR A 66 -4.36 9.17 -4.19
C THR A 66 -2.89 9.56 -4.25
N GLY A 67 -2.35 10.15 -3.18
CA GLY A 67 -0.93 10.50 -3.09
C GLY A 67 0.00 9.29 -3.18
N SER A 68 -0.34 8.17 -2.53
CA SER A 68 0.53 6.97 -2.57
C SER A 68 0.64 6.34 -3.96
N ASN A 69 -0.42 6.35 -4.77
CA ASN A 69 -0.39 5.80 -6.14
C ASN A 69 0.50 6.62 -7.08
N THR A 70 0.38 7.95 -7.08
CA THR A 70 1.22 8.82 -7.91
C THR A 70 2.70 8.76 -7.51
N VAL A 71 3.00 8.61 -6.22
CA VAL A 71 4.40 8.54 -5.78
C VAL A 71 5.03 7.16 -6.08
N GLU A 72 4.24 6.09 -6.22
CA GLU A 72 4.76 4.81 -6.74
C GLU A 72 5.19 4.92 -8.21
N GLU A 73 4.43 5.64 -9.04
CA GLU A 73 4.83 5.94 -10.42
C GLU A 73 6.10 6.80 -10.44
N LEU A 74 6.19 7.83 -9.60
CA LEU A 74 7.39 8.66 -9.46
C LEU A 74 8.60 7.85 -8.96
N ARG A 75 8.41 6.88 -8.06
CA ARG A 75 9.48 5.96 -7.63
C ARG A 75 10.03 5.18 -8.83
N GLY A 76 9.16 4.69 -9.72
CA GLY A 76 9.58 4.03 -10.95
C GLY A 76 10.41 4.91 -11.88
N LEU A 77 10.13 6.23 -11.91
CA LEU A 77 10.90 7.19 -12.71
C LEU A 77 12.24 7.56 -12.05
N ILE A 78 12.28 7.71 -10.73
CA ILE A 78 13.48 8.16 -9.99
C ILE A 78 14.44 6.99 -9.72
N PHE A 79 13.91 5.80 -9.44
CA PHE A 79 14.64 4.60 -9.04
C PHE A 79 14.28 3.42 -9.96
N GLY A 80 14.23 3.67 -11.26
CA GLY A 80 13.92 2.65 -12.28
C GLY A 80 14.90 1.46 -12.28
N ASP A 81 16.14 1.71 -11.86
CA ASP A 81 17.19 0.69 -11.79
C ASP A 81 17.05 -0.24 -10.57
N VAL A 82 16.21 0.12 -9.59
CA VAL A 82 15.98 -0.70 -8.39
C VAL A 82 14.83 -1.67 -8.63
N GLN A 83 15.17 -2.96 -8.61
CA GLN A 83 14.22 -4.06 -8.74
C GLN A 83 13.14 -3.97 -7.64
N THR A 84 11.88 -3.82 -8.06
CA THR A 84 10.77 -3.58 -7.14
C THR A 84 9.52 -4.36 -7.55
N ILE A 85 8.93 -5.09 -6.60
CA ILE A 85 7.59 -5.69 -6.71
C ILE A 85 6.64 -4.93 -5.79
N ARG A 86 5.52 -4.46 -6.34
CA ARG A 86 4.42 -3.82 -5.60
C ARG A 86 3.20 -4.75 -5.57
N ILE A 87 2.71 -5.05 -4.37
CA ILE A 87 1.47 -5.82 -4.16
C ILE A 87 0.45 -4.91 -3.50
N ASP A 88 -0.58 -4.52 -4.24
CA ASP A 88 -1.66 -3.66 -3.74
C ASP A 88 -2.95 -3.89 -4.55
N ASP A 89 -3.50 -5.10 -4.44
CA ASP A 89 -4.62 -5.53 -5.27
C ASP A 89 -5.91 -4.73 -4.98
N VAL A 90 -6.73 -4.57 -6.03
CA VAL A 90 -8.03 -3.90 -5.95
C VAL A 90 -9.13 -4.95 -5.79
N PHE A 91 -9.90 -4.84 -4.73
CA PHE A 91 -11.04 -5.72 -4.43
C PHE A 91 -12.35 -4.97 -4.62
N ALA A 92 -12.83 -4.91 -5.87
CA ALA A 92 -13.97 -4.06 -6.27
C ALA A 92 -15.35 -4.52 -5.77
N ASP A 93 -15.48 -5.71 -5.19
CA ASP A 93 -16.76 -6.27 -4.75
C ASP A 93 -17.33 -5.49 -3.54
N GLU A 94 -18.56 -5.00 -3.72
CA GLU A 94 -19.27 -4.19 -2.74
C GLU A 94 -19.50 -4.91 -1.40
N ALA A 95 -19.48 -6.25 -1.40
CA ALA A 95 -19.56 -7.05 -0.18
C ALA A 95 -18.38 -6.82 0.78
N TYR A 96 -17.26 -6.28 0.28
CA TYR A 96 -16.05 -5.99 1.06
C TYR A 96 -15.89 -4.51 1.42
N ARG A 97 -16.96 -3.70 1.31
CA ARG A 97 -16.94 -2.30 1.74
C ARG A 97 -16.51 -2.18 3.20
N THR A 98 -15.36 -1.56 3.38
CA THR A 98 -14.66 -1.42 4.66
C THR A 98 -14.05 -0.04 4.79
N ASP A 99 -13.80 0.38 6.02
CA ASP A 99 -13.11 1.62 6.36
C ASP A 99 -11.93 1.27 7.29
N PHE A 100 -10.99 2.20 7.52
CA PHE A 100 -9.84 1.95 8.40
C PHE A 100 -10.20 1.59 9.86
N VAL A 101 -11.45 1.85 10.26
CA VAL A 101 -11.98 1.59 11.63
C VAL A 101 -12.91 0.37 11.65
N GLU A 102 -12.89 -0.47 10.62
CA GLU A 102 -13.72 -1.67 10.58
C GLU A 102 -13.29 -2.67 11.67
N ALA A 103 -14.21 -2.98 12.58
CA ALA A 103 -13.97 -3.87 13.72
C ALA A 103 -14.76 -5.19 13.62
N ASN A 104 -15.55 -5.40 12.57
CA ASN A 104 -16.34 -6.62 12.41
C ASN A 104 -15.46 -7.84 12.11
N PRO A 105 -15.39 -8.86 13.00
CA PRO A 105 -14.50 -10.02 12.82
C PRO A 105 -14.77 -10.83 11.55
N ALA A 106 -16.03 -10.92 11.12
CA ALA A 106 -16.39 -11.65 9.90
C ALA A 106 -15.87 -10.96 8.64
N LYS A 107 -15.83 -9.62 8.63
CA LYS A 107 -15.24 -8.85 7.53
C LYS A 107 -13.72 -8.92 7.55
N LEU A 108 -13.11 -8.80 8.74
CA LEU A 108 -11.65 -8.93 8.90
C LEU A 108 -11.15 -10.30 8.42
N LYS A 109 -11.89 -11.38 8.72
CA LYS A 109 -11.58 -12.72 8.21
C LYS A 109 -11.62 -12.79 6.68
N LYS A 110 -12.59 -12.12 6.04
CA LYS A 110 -12.68 -12.04 4.57
C LYS A 110 -11.52 -11.25 3.98
N ILE A 111 -11.17 -10.09 4.57
CA ILE A 111 -10.00 -9.30 4.14
C ILE A 111 -8.72 -10.13 4.24
N PHE A 112 -8.55 -10.88 5.31
CA PHE A 112 -7.42 -11.80 5.48
C PHE A 112 -7.38 -12.90 4.39
N GLN A 113 -8.53 -13.49 4.06
CA GLN A 113 -8.64 -14.48 2.98
C GLN A 113 -8.29 -13.88 1.61
N LEU A 114 -8.74 -12.65 1.34
CA LEU A 114 -8.39 -11.92 0.12
C LEU A 114 -6.89 -11.63 0.04
N GLY A 115 -6.26 -11.28 1.15
CA GLY A 115 -4.80 -11.12 1.22
C GLY A 115 -4.04 -12.42 0.91
N ARG A 116 -4.53 -13.58 1.38
CA ARG A 116 -3.94 -14.88 1.02
C ARG A 116 -4.08 -15.17 -0.48
N LYS A 117 -5.26 -14.92 -1.04
CA LYS A 117 -5.50 -15.10 -2.48
C LYS A 117 -4.61 -14.19 -3.34
N SER A 118 -4.40 -12.96 -2.89
CA SER A 118 -3.47 -12.01 -3.51
C SER A 118 -2.04 -12.56 -3.54
N PHE A 119 -1.59 -13.13 -2.41
CA PHE A 119 -0.28 -13.77 -2.32
C PHE A 119 -0.16 -15.02 -3.21
N GLU A 120 -1.16 -15.91 -3.23
CA GLU A 120 -1.15 -17.13 -4.04
C GLU A 120 -0.90 -16.84 -5.53
N GLY A 121 -1.50 -15.77 -6.08
CA GLY A 121 -1.30 -15.39 -7.48
C GLY A 121 0.12 -14.93 -7.81
N ARG A 122 0.90 -14.50 -6.81
CA ARG A 122 2.24 -13.91 -6.97
C ARG A 122 3.35 -14.73 -6.32
N GLU A 123 3.02 -15.87 -5.72
CA GLU A 123 3.97 -16.68 -4.96
C GLU A 123 5.18 -17.09 -5.80
N GLN A 124 4.95 -17.54 -7.03
CA GLN A 124 6.04 -17.96 -7.92
C GLN A 124 6.94 -16.79 -8.34
N GLU A 125 6.35 -15.62 -8.57
CA GLU A 125 7.08 -14.39 -8.89
C GLU A 125 7.98 -13.98 -7.71
N LEU A 126 7.42 -13.96 -6.50
CA LEU A 126 8.14 -13.61 -5.28
C LEU A 126 9.27 -14.59 -4.97
N ARG A 127 9.04 -15.89 -5.16
CA ARG A 127 10.09 -16.91 -4.99
C ARG A 127 11.26 -16.66 -5.92
N LYS A 128 11.01 -16.45 -7.22
CA LYS A 128 12.06 -16.12 -8.20
C LYS A 128 12.75 -14.80 -7.87
N PHE A 129 11.98 -13.81 -7.41
CA PHE A 129 12.48 -12.49 -7.08
C PHE A 129 13.39 -12.48 -5.86
N PHE A 130 13.15 -13.35 -4.86
CA PHE A 130 13.99 -13.46 -3.67
C PHE A 130 14.94 -14.66 -3.66
N GLU A 131 14.91 -15.49 -4.70
CA GLU A 131 15.89 -16.55 -4.87
C GLU A 131 17.29 -15.92 -4.94
N VAL A 132 18.09 -16.28 -3.94
CA VAL A 132 19.50 -15.92 -3.81
C VAL A 132 20.24 -16.75 -4.85
N ARG A 133 20.91 -16.10 -5.81
CA ARG A 133 21.95 -16.77 -6.58
C ARG A 133 23.07 -17.09 -5.58
N ALA A 134 23.18 -18.36 -5.22
CA ALA A 134 24.29 -18.88 -4.42
C ALA A 134 25.61 -18.77 -5.21
#